data_AF-E0S484-F1
#
_entry.id   AF-E0S484-F1
#
_cell.length_a   1.000
_cell.length_b   1.000
_cell.length_c   1.000
_cell.angle_alpha   90.00
_cell.angle_beta   90.00
_cell.angle_gamma   90.00
#
_symmetry.space_group_name_H-M   'P 1'
#
loop_
_entity.id
_entity.type
_entity.pdbx_description
1 polymer ?
#
loop_
_entity_poly.entity_id
_entity_poly.type
_entity_poly.pdbx_seq_one_letter_code
_entity_poly.pdbx_strand_id
1 'polypeptide(L)'
;MIIAVQGTVYGNNQSVKVLNALAVMGVHKDKKSTLILQFGDRSRKSVEQYLIGSTLANESLVQDQSVPDVSIGMDALCAHPATQQFTKDIFSETSRPLVVSNVKNVFDVVVSSRKESFGQEMLNKNKKALEDEVDYFQALLEAADKIYDMVYVLLPSKNIALCRQILEQVNTNIICINQGKKEPVNHGGKRELYVVTDYCSGSVFNSKTLSQTYNQKTVYGCMHNIGYNDACANGTALKFLNENMQAQPKDANYNFIHNIELLYNTLVHKVGKKKEEADLQGLKEYDALKFIQTWEPFTERPITEISVSGTFKKVTTTNTKLVSEDSNVEIVKPEVTTDNDKVLQDLEKLADEEDTFTPEAPKKNERPIFGKKNKKKNKNAQASNAEGSDEDDKWTIT
;
A
#
# COMPACT_ATOMS: atom_id res chain seq x y z
N MET A 1 14.66 -13.62 -8.11
CA MET A 1 14.75 -12.35 -8.85
C MET A 1 14.33 -11.23 -7.93
N ILE A 2 15.08 -10.12 -7.89
CA ILE A 2 14.80 -8.96 -7.03
C ILE A 2 14.13 -7.84 -7.85
N ILE A 3 12.93 -7.43 -7.43
CA ILE A 3 12.11 -6.42 -8.07
C ILE A 3 11.84 -5.29 -7.07
N ALA A 4 12.35 -4.09 -7.35
CA ALA A 4 11.93 -2.89 -6.63
C ALA A 4 10.59 -2.40 -7.17
N VAL A 5 9.72 -1.92 -6.28
CA VAL A 5 8.48 -1.23 -6.63
C VAL A 5 8.44 0.07 -5.85
N GLN A 6 8.22 1.18 -6.55
CA GLN A 6 8.23 2.51 -5.95
C GLN A 6 7.28 3.46 -6.68
N GLY A 7 6.84 4.53 -6.02
CA GLY A 7 6.19 5.66 -6.68
C GLY A 7 7.19 6.69 -7.24
N THR A 8 6.72 7.90 -7.47
CA THR A 8 7.56 9.06 -7.83
C THR A 8 8.12 9.72 -6.56
N VAL A 9 9.05 10.65 -6.73
CA VAL A 9 9.62 11.42 -5.61
C VAL A 9 8.54 12.24 -4.86
N TYR A 10 7.42 12.57 -5.51
CA TYR A 10 6.33 13.30 -4.86
C TYR A 10 5.34 12.41 -4.11
N GLY A 11 5.16 11.15 -4.52
CA GLY A 11 4.17 10.28 -3.93
C GLY A 11 4.36 8.82 -4.24
N ASN A 12 3.76 7.98 -3.39
CA ASN A 12 3.85 6.53 -3.55
C ASN A 12 3.02 6.00 -4.75
N ASN A 13 2.12 6.82 -5.32
CA ASN A 13 1.33 6.52 -6.52
C ASN A 13 0.69 5.13 -6.52
N GLN A 14 0.18 4.70 -5.36
CA GLN A 14 -0.43 3.39 -5.15
C GLN A 14 0.47 2.19 -5.50
N SER A 15 1.80 2.34 -5.43
CA SER A 15 2.77 1.29 -5.76
C SER A 15 2.55 -0.01 -4.97
N VAL A 16 2.14 0.11 -3.70
CA VAL A 16 1.78 -1.02 -2.82
C VAL A 16 0.69 -1.89 -3.44
N LYS A 17 -0.31 -1.29 -4.10
CA LYS A 17 -1.40 -2.03 -4.73
C LYS A 17 -0.91 -2.83 -5.94
N VAL A 18 0.00 -2.27 -6.74
CA VAL A 18 0.61 -2.97 -7.87
C VAL A 18 1.51 -4.10 -7.38
N LEU A 19 2.34 -3.84 -6.36
CA LEU A 19 3.18 -4.85 -5.74
C LEU A 19 2.35 -6.04 -5.25
N ASN A 20 1.30 -5.78 -4.48
CA ASN A 20 0.40 -6.81 -3.95
C ASN A 20 -0.18 -7.68 -5.06
N ALA A 21 -0.72 -7.06 -6.12
CA ALA A 21 -1.33 -7.79 -7.23
C ALA A 21 -0.30 -8.65 -7.98
N LEU A 22 0.91 -8.13 -8.22
CA LEU A 22 1.99 -8.87 -8.88
C LEU A 22 2.51 -10.05 -8.04
N ALA A 23 2.69 -9.84 -6.73
CA ALA A 23 3.15 -10.87 -5.82
C ALA A 23 2.15 -12.03 -5.74
N VAL A 24 0.86 -11.72 -5.56
CA VAL A 24 -0.18 -12.76 -5.53
C VAL A 24 -0.31 -13.46 -6.88
N MET A 25 -0.17 -12.74 -8.01
CA MET A 25 -0.14 -13.35 -9.35
C MET A 25 0.98 -14.38 -9.48
N GLY A 26 2.19 -14.07 -9.01
CA GLY A 26 3.33 -14.99 -9.10
C GLY A 26 3.17 -16.26 -8.26
N VAL A 27 2.60 -16.13 -7.07
CA VAL A 27 2.28 -17.27 -6.20
C VAL A 27 1.13 -18.09 -6.79
N HIS A 28 0.09 -17.44 -7.30
CA HIS A 28 -1.10 -18.12 -7.80
C HIS A 28 -0.84 -18.86 -9.11
N LYS A 29 -0.26 -18.17 -10.10
CA LYS A 29 -0.10 -18.65 -11.48
C LYS A 29 1.08 -19.61 -11.65
N ASP A 30 2.25 -19.21 -11.16
CA ASP A 30 3.51 -19.92 -11.41
C ASP A 30 4.07 -20.64 -10.16
N LYS A 31 3.34 -20.60 -9.04
CA LYS A 31 3.72 -21.20 -7.75
C LYS A 31 5.11 -20.76 -7.27
N LYS A 32 5.49 -19.52 -7.56
CA LYS A 32 6.80 -18.96 -7.20
C LYS A 32 6.86 -18.60 -5.72
N SER A 33 7.90 -19.07 -5.03
CA SER A 33 8.16 -18.63 -3.67
C SER A 33 8.43 -17.12 -3.67
N THR A 34 7.68 -16.37 -2.87
CA THR A 34 7.63 -14.90 -2.95
C THR A 34 7.87 -14.27 -1.58
N LEU A 35 8.81 -13.32 -1.51
CA LEU A 35 9.08 -12.49 -0.34
C LEU A 35 8.77 -11.03 -0.66
N ILE A 36 8.18 -10.32 0.29
CA ILE A 36 7.97 -8.87 0.23
C ILE A 36 8.72 -8.18 1.38
N LEU A 37 9.66 -7.29 1.02
CA LEU A 37 10.42 -6.44 1.93
C LEU A 37 9.94 -4.99 1.81
N GLN A 38 9.84 -4.26 2.93
CA GLN A 38 9.26 -2.92 2.97
C GLN A 38 10.21 -1.89 3.60
N PHE A 39 11.00 -1.20 2.79
CA PHE A 39 12.03 -0.26 3.28
C PHE A 39 11.49 1.14 3.61
N GLY A 40 10.25 1.25 4.07
CA GLY A 40 9.61 2.52 4.42
C GLY A 40 9.56 2.78 5.92
N ASP A 41 9.47 4.05 6.28
CA ASP A 41 9.06 4.45 7.62
C ASP A 41 7.62 3.98 7.89
N ARG A 42 7.21 4.05 9.16
CA ARG A 42 5.87 3.67 9.61
C ARG A 42 4.78 4.25 8.70
N SER A 43 3.96 3.37 8.14
CA SER A 43 2.90 3.75 7.22
C SER A 43 1.64 2.94 7.45
N ARG A 44 0.47 3.59 7.43
CA ARG A 44 -0.83 2.91 7.39
C ARG A 44 -1.13 2.28 6.02
N LYS A 45 -0.39 2.68 4.99
CA LYS A 45 -0.50 2.18 3.61
C LYS A 45 0.64 1.20 3.35
N SER A 46 0.68 0.11 4.11
CA SER A 46 1.67 -0.96 4.00
C SER A 46 1.06 -2.20 3.31
N VAL A 47 1.92 -3.13 2.93
CA VAL A 47 1.54 -4.34 2.20
C VAL A 47 0.60 -5.22 3.04
N GLU A 48 0.96 -5.47 4.30
CA GLU A 48 0.18 -6.30 5.22
C GLU A 48 -1.21 -5.70 5.49
N GLN A 49 -1.31 -4.37 5.62
CA GLN A 49 -2.60 -3.71 5.87
C GLN A 49 -3.55 -3.84 4.69
N TYR A 50 -3.06 -3.78 3.45
CA TYR A 50 -3.92 -3.97 2.28
C TYR A 50 -4.28 -5.44 2.05
N LEU A 51 -3.32 -6.36 2.21
CA LEU A 51 -3.56 -7.78 1.94
C LEU A 51 -4.48 -8.41 3.00
N ILE A 52 -4.20 -8.17 4.28
CA ILE A 52 -4.77 -8.91 5.41
C ILE A 52 -5.13 -8.01 6.61
N GLY A 53 -5.27 -6.69 6.42
CA GLY A 53 -5.55 -5.74 7.50
C GLY A 53 -6.79 -6.06 8.32
N SER A 54 -7.83 -6.62 7.69
CA SER A 54 -9.04 -7.12 8.36
C SER A 54 -8.71 -8.22 9.38
N THR A 55 -7.90 -9.20 9.00
CA THR A 55 -7.43 -10.27 9.89
C THR A 55 -6.56 -9.72 11.02
N LEU A 56 -5.63 -8.80 10.72
CA LEU A 56 -4.76 -8.18 11.73
C LEU A 56 -5.55 -7.41 12.80
N ALA A 57 -6.59 -6.67 12.38
CA ALA A 57 -7.46 -5.94 13.29
C ALA A 57 -8.17 -6.90 14.26
N ASN A 58 -8.67 -8.04 13.76
CA ASN A 58 -9.36 -9.01 14.60
C ASN A 58 -8.44 -9.80 15.52
N GLU A 59 -7.24 -10.19 15.05
CA GLU A 59 -6.23 -10.81 15.92
C GLU A 59 -5.93 -9.90 17.12
N SER A 60 -5.85 -8.58 16.89
CA SER A 60 -5.65 -7.59 17.96
C SER A 60 -6.83 -7.53 18.96
N LEU A 61 -8.07 -7.77 18.51
CA LEU A 61 -9.26 -7.81 19.37
C LEU A 61 -9.33 -9.11 20.19
N VAL A 62 -8.88 -10.23 19.63
CA VAL A 62 -8.95 -11.56 20.27
C VAL A 62 -7.80 -11.77 21.25
N GLN A 63 -6.61 -11.23 20.96
CA GLN A 63 -5.41 -11.59 21.72
C GLN A 63 -5.18 -10.77 23.00
N ASP A 64 -5.99 -9.76 23.32
CA ASP A 64 -5.79 -8.85 24.48
C ASP A 64 -4.34 -8.29 24.56
N GLN A 65 -3.63 -8.31 23.43
CA GLN A 65 -2.25 -7.87 23.31
C GLN A 65 -2.24 -6.38 23.00
N SER A 66 -2.19 -5.57 24.06
CA SER A 66 -1.82 -4.16 23.96
C SER A 66 -0.39 -3.95 23.44
N VAL A 67 0.42 -5.01 23.43
CA VAL A 67 1.83 -4.99 23.01
C VAL A 67 2.00 -5.75 21.68
N PRO A 68 2.34 -5.05 20.59
CA PRO A 68 2.47 -5.67 19.29
C PRO A 68 3.77 -6.49 19.18
N ASP A 69 3.71 -7.70 18.61
CA ASP A 69 4.83 -8.65 18.51
C ASP A 69 6.07 -8.01 17.86
N VAL A 70 7.16 -7.87 18.61
CA VAL A 70 8.43 -7.26 18.18
C VAL A 70 9.39 -8.25 17.52
N SER A 71 9.05 -9.54 17.50
CA SER A 71 9.88 -10.59 16.90
C SER A 71 9.73 -10.68 15.38
N ILE A 72 8.72 -10.00 14.81
CA ILE A 72 8.41 -10.01 13.39
C ILE A 72 8.58 -8.64 12.73
N GLY A 73 8.82 -8.64 11.42
CA GLY A 73 8.87 -7.46 10.58
C GLY A 73 10.27 -6.92 10.33
N MET A 74 10.33 -5.76 9.66
CA MET A 74 11.57 -5.15 9.22
C MET A 74 12.48 -4.80 10.40
N ASP A 75 11.92 -4.42 11.55
CA ASP A 75 12.71 -4.10 12.73
C ASP A 75 13.46 -5.34 13.27
N ALA A 76 12.81 -6.50 13.30
CA ALA A 76 13.41 -7.77 13.75
C ALA A 76 14.42 -8.30 12.72
N LEU A 77 14.04 -8.34 11.44
CA LEU A 77 14.94 -8.76 10.36
C LEU A 77 16.19 -7.87 10.29
N CYS A 78 16.00 -6.56 10.45
CA CYS A 78 17.09 -5.61 10.46
C CYS A 78 17.82 -5.50 11.80
N ALA A 79 17.45 -6.24 12.85
CA ALA A 79 18.31 -6.40 14.02
C ALA A 79 19.50 -7.33 13.71
N HIS A 80 19.35 -8.21 12.71
CA HIS A 80 20.41 -9.15 12.32
C HIS A 80 21.70 -8.43 11.90
N PRO A 81 22.89 -8.86 12.38
CA PRO A 81 24.16 -8.25 12.00
C PRO A 81 24.48 -8.43 10.51
N ALA A 82 25.09 -7.41 9.89
CA ALA A 82 25.51 -7.46 8.49
C ALA A 82 26.55 -8.57 8.22
N THR A 83 27.42 -8.83 9.20
CA THR A 83 28.51 -9.80 9.13
C THR A 83 28.04 -11.25 9.23
N GLN A 84 26.78 -11.48 9.64
CA GLN A 84 26.19 -12.80 9.72
C GLN A 84 25.34 -13.09 8.49
N GLN A 85 25.39 -14.33 8.01
CA GLN A 85 24.58 -14.74 6.87
C GLN A 85 23.10 -14.78 7.25
N PHE A 86 22.24 -14.28 6.35
CA PHE A 86 20.79 -14.47 6.45
C PHE A 86 20.43 -15.88 5.98
N THR A 87 19.64 -16.61 6.77
CA THR A 87 19.26 -18.01 6.53
C THR A 87 17.75 -18.13 6.29
N LYS A 88 17.31 -19.29 5.79
CA LYS A 88 15.87 -19.62 5.60
C LYS A 88 15.06 -19.42 6.88
N ASP A 89 15.61 -19.84 8.02
CA ASP A 89 14.93 -19.73 9.32
C ASP A 89 14.79 -18.28 9.78
N ILE A 90 15.81 -17.44 9.60
CA ILE A 90 15.72 -16.00 9.94
C ILE A 90 14.56 -15.36 9.18
N PHE A 91 14.44 -15.61 7.87
CA PHE A 91 13.31 -15.09 7.10
C PHE A 91 11.98 -15.68 7.56
N SER A 92 11.91 -16.98 7.87
CA SER A 92 10.68 -17.60 8.33
C SER A 92 10.23 -17.10 9.71
N GLU A 93 11.14 -16.74 10.60
CA GLU A 93 10.86 -16.28 11.96
C GLU A 93 10.52 -14.79 12.00
N THR A 94 11.10 -14.00 11.10
CA THR A 94 10.91 -12.54 11.06
C THR A 94 9.86 -12.08 10.05
N SER A 95 9.24 -13.00 9.30
CA SER A 95 8.19 -12.68 8.33
C SER A 95 6.85 -13.27 8.73
N ARG A 96 5.77 -12.71 8.17
CA ARG A 96 4.43 -13.26 8.29
C ARG A 96 4.09 -14.06 7.02
N PRO A 97 3.81 -15.37 7.14
CA PRO A 97 3.36 -16.16 6.00
C PRO A 97 1.91 -15.81 5.62
N LEU A 98 1.61 -15.76 4.33
CA LEU A 98 0.29 -15.48 3.76
C LEU A 98 -0.40 -16.70 3.15
N VAL A 99 0.24 -17.87 3.23
CA VAL A 99 -0.28 -19.15 2.78
C VAL A 99 -0.25 -20.12 3.95
N VAL A 100 -1.33 -20.87 4.13
CA VAL A 100 -1.38 -22.00 5.06
C VAL A 100 -0.67 -23.19 4.42
N SER A 101 0.54 -23.47 4.89
CA SER A 101 1.46 -24.45 4.32
C SER A 101 2.39 -25.00 5.41
N ASN A 102 2.74 -26.29 5.31
CA ASN A 102 3.78 -26.89 6.16
C ASN A 102 5.20 -26.53 5.68
N VAL A 103 5.31 -25.97 4.48
CA VAL A 103 6.56 -25.51 3.88
C VAL A 103 6.74 -24.03 4.24
N LYS A 104 7.89 -23.71 4.84
CA LYS A 104 8.35 -22.33 5.11
C LYS A 104 8.73 -21.62 3.80
N ASN A 105 8.81 -20.29 3.83
CA ASN A 105 9.35 -19.50 2.72
C ASN A 105 8.55 -19.59 1.41
N VAL A 106 7.22 -19.70 1.48
CA VAL A 106 6.34 -19.82 0.29
C VAL A 106 5.81 -18.47 -0.15
N PHE A 107 5.09 -17.76 0.70
CA PHE A 107 4.64 -16.40 0.40
C PHE A 107 4.63 -15.59 1.67
N ASP A 108 5.67 -14.79 1.83
CA ASP A 108 5.96 -14.12 3.09
C ASP A 108 6.02 -12.61 2.92
N VAL A 109 5.49 -11.91 3.92
CA VAL A 109 5.58 -10.47 4.04
C VAL A 109 6.36 -10.12 5.29
N VAL A 110 7.44 -9.35 5.11
CA VAL A 110 8.12 -8.72 6.23
C VAL A 110 7.38 -7.42 6.53
N VAL A 111 6.65 -7.42 7.66
CA VAL A 111 5.81 -6.30 8.12
C VAL A 111 6.62 -5.02 8.19
N SER A 112 6.00 -3.90 7.80
CA SER A 112 6.64 -2.58 7.78
C SER A 112 7.19 -2.17 9.16
N SER A 113 8.26 -1.38 9.17
CA SER A 113 8.85 -0.89 10.43
C SER A 113 7.86 -0.02 11.18
N ARG A 114 7.96 -0.04 12.51
CA ARG A 114 7.16 0.82 13.39
C ARG A 114 7.84 2.18 13.64
N LYS A 115 9.06 2.37 13.14
CA LYS A 115 9.86 3.57 13.38
C LYS A 115 9.54 4.64 12.33
N GLU A 116 9.46 5.89 12.77
CA GLU A 116 9.26 7.07 11.91
C GLU A 116 10.55 7.47 11.15
N SER A 117 11.70 7.00 11.62
CA SER A 117 13.03 7.29 11.05
C SER A 117 13.75 6.04 10.55
N PHE A 118 13.00 4.99 10.22
CA PHE A 118 13.54 3.70 9.77
C PHE A 118 14.50 3.87 8.58
N GLY A 119 14.13 4.68 7.59
CA GLY A 119 14.95 4.88 6.41
C GLY A 119 16.33 5.48 6.72
N GLN A 120 16.41 6.39 7.70
CA GLN A 120 17.69 6.98 8.13
C GLN A 120 18.51 5.98 8.95
N GLU A 121 17.86 5.20 9.80
CA GLU A 121 18.52 4.13 10.56
C GLU A 121 19.17 3.11 9.62
N MET A 122 18.46 2.70 8.57
CA MET A 122 18.98 1.76 7.58
C MET A 122 20.17 2.31 6.80
N LEU A 123 20.14 3.60 6.43
CA LEU A 123 21.29 4.27 5.80
C LEU A 123 22.51 4.29 6.72
N ASN A 124 22.31 4.61 8.01
CA ASN A 124 23.39 4.62 9.00
C ASN A 124 23.94 3.21 9.24
N LYS A 125 23.05 2.21 9.30
CA LYS A 125 23.42 0.81 9.45
C LYS A 125 24.24 0.32 8.26
N ASN A 126 23.83 0.62 7.03
CA ASN A 126 24.61 0.25 5.85
C ASN A 126 25.97 0.96 5.84
N LYS A 127 26.00 2.26 6.18
CA LYS A 127 27.27 3.00 6.29
C LYS A 127 28.23 2.36 7.29
N LYS A 128 27.74 1.93 8.46
CA LYS A 128 28.56 1.24 9.45
C LYS A 128 29.02 -0.13 8.96
N ALA A 129 28.15 -0.89 8.31
CA ALA A 129 28.53 -2.19 7.74
C ALA A 129 29.62 -2.07 6.67
N LEU A 130 29.60 -0.99 5.88
CA LEU A 130 30.65 -0.71 4.90
C LEU A 130 32.02 -0.42 5.54
N GLU A 131 32.08 0.01 6.80
CA GLU A 131 33.35 0.13 7.55
C GLU A 131 33.98 -1.25 7.78
N ASP A 132 33.16 -2.30 7.87
CA ASP A 132 33.57 -3.71 7.94
C ASP A 132 33.62 -4.38 6.54
N GLU A 133 33.67 -3.58 5.46
CA GLU A 133 33.69 -4.03 4.05
C GLU A 133 32.46 -4.86 3.61
N VAL A 134 31.32 -4.72 4.31
CA VAL A 134 30.07 -5.42 3.99
C VAL A 134 28.98 -4.44 3.57
N ASP A 135 28.44 -4.59 2.35
CA ASP A 135 27.19 -3.92 1.96
C ASP A 135 26.00 -4.70 2.54
N TYR A 136 25.32 -4.09 3.51
CA TYR A 136 24.19 -4.70 4.20
C TYR A 136 23.01 -4.99 3.26
N PHE A 137 22.70 -4.05 2.34
CA PHE A 137 21.58 -4.23 1.42
C PHE A 137 21.88 -5.33 0.41
N GLN A 138 23.11 -5.38 -0.10
CA GLN A 138 23.55 -6.47 -0.96
C GLN A 138 23.45 -7.83 -0.25
N ALA A 139 24.02 -7.95 0.97
CA ALA A 139 23.99 -9.20 1.74
C ALA A 139 22.57 -9.70 2.00
N LEU A 140 21.66 -8.80 2.41
CA LEU A 140 20.26 -9.13 2.67
C LEU A 140 19.53 -9.57 1.39
N LEU A 141 19.65 -8.81 0.31
CA LEU A 141 18.90 -9.06 -0.93
C LEU A 141 19.44 -10.28 -1.69
N GLU A 142 20.74 -10.53 -1.69
CA GLU A 142 21.32 -11.74 -2.28
C GLU A 142 20.91 -13.00 -1.52
N ALA A 143 20.84 -12.95 -0.19
CA ALA A 143 20.35 -14.06 0.61
C ALA A 143 18.85 -14.34 0.34
N ALA A 144 18.04 -13.28 0.27
CA ALA A 144 16.63 -13.41 -0.12
C ALA A 144 16.48 -13.98 -1.53
N ASP A 145 17.29 -13.53 -2.50
CA ASP A 145 17.28 -14.04 -3.88
C ASP A 145 17.70 -15.51 -3.97
N LYS A 146 18.50 -16.03 -3.04
CA LYS A 146 18.83 -17.47 -2.97
C LYS A 146 17.66 -18.31 -2.46
N ILE A 147 16.86 -17.78 -1.52
CA ILE A 147 15.81 -18.51 -0.83
C ILE A 147 14.48 -18.46 -1.59
N TYR A 148 14.13 -17.29 -2.12
CA TYR A 148 12.86 -17.04 -2.80
C TYR A 148 13.06 -16.95 -4.33
N ASP A 149 12.05 -17.37 -5.08
CA ASP A 149 12.02 -17.17 -6.52
C ASP A 149 11.83 -15.71 -6.90
N MET A 150 10.97 -15.00 -6.14
CA MET A 150 10.63 -13.60 -6.34
C MET A 150 10.79 -12.83 -5.04
N VAL A 151 11.61 -11.77 -5.06
CA VAL A 151 11.79 -10.85 -3.94
C VAL A 151 11.31 -9.48 -4.38
N TYR A 152 10.19 -9.04 -3.84
CA TYR A 152 9.67 -7.70 -4.04
C TYR A 152 10.18 -6.77 -2.94
N VAL A 153 10.63 -5.59 -3.34
CA VAL A 153 11.18 -4.57 -2.46
C VAL A 153 10.38 -3.30 -2.64
N LEU A 154 9.54 -2.96 -1.65
CA LEU A 154 8.83 -1.69 -1.62
C LEU A 154 9.78 -0.58 -1.15
N LEU A 155 10.01 0.41 -2.00
CA LEU A 155 10.90 1.53 -1.70
C LEU A 155 10.14 2.81 -1.31
N PRO A 156 10.66 3.59 -0.35
CA PRO A 156 10.12 4.90 -0.01
C PRO A 156 10.65 5.94 -1.00
N SER A 157 9.95 6.17 -2.11
CA SER A 157 10.41 7.06 -3.20
C SER A 157 10.88 8.46 -2.80
N LYS A 158 10.43 8.97 -1.65
CA LYS A 158 10.87 10.27 -1.09
C LYS A 158 12.29 10.22 -0.52
N ASN A 159 12.75 9.08 0.00
CA ASN A 159 14.10 8.89 0.49
C ASN A 159 15.01 8.45 -0.66
N ILE A 160 15.46 9.45 -1.44
CA ILE A 160 16.28 9.26 -2.64
C ILE A 160 17.59 8.53 -2.31
N ALA A 161 18.21 8.84 -1.16
CA ALA A 161 19.48 8.23 -0.75
C ALA A 161 19.33 6.73 -0.51
N LEU A 162 18.28 6.31 0.20
CA LEU A 162 17.99 4.90 0.44
C LEU A 162 17.60 4.18 -0.85
N CYS A 163 16.75 4.80 -1.68
CA CYS A 163 16.38 4.26 -2.97
C CYS A 163 17.61 3.98 -3.83
N ARG A 164 18.56 4.93 -3.91
CA ARG A 164 19.77 4.78 -4.71
C ARG A 164 20.57 3.54 -4.32
N GLN A 165 20.86 3.36 -3.03
CA GLN A 165 21.66 2.22 -2.54
C GLN A 165 20.97 0.87 -2.82
N ILE A 166 19.66 0.79 -2.60
CA ILE A 166 18.93 -0.46 -2.86
C ILE A 166 18.80 -0.73 -4.37
N LEU A 167 18.53 0.30 -5.18
CA LEU A 167 18.34 0.15 -6.63
C LEU A 167 19.60 -0.33 -7.35
N GLU A 168 20.80 -0.16 -6.79
CA GLU A 168 22.03 -0.73 -7.34
C GLU A 168 22.01 -2.26 -7.35
N GLN A 169 21.25 -2.88 -6.43
CA GLN A 169 21.19 -4.34 -6.24
C GLN A 169 20.01 -5.01 -6.97
N VAL A 170 19.06 -4.25 -7.54
CA VAL A 170 17.82 -4.83 -8.07
C VAL A 170 17.87 -5.17 -9.57
N ASN A 171 17.15 -6.24 -9.96
CA ASN A 171 17.06 -6.64 -11.36
C ASN A 171 16.07 -5.77 -12.15
N THR A 172 14.97 -5.37 -11.53
CA THR A 172 13.95 -4.54 -12.18
C THR A 172 13.38 -3.55 -11.19
N ASN A 173 13.21 -2.31 -11.65
CA ASN A 173 12.62 -1.21 -10.92
C ASN A 173 11.28 -0.85 -11.56
N ILE A 174 10.19 -1.14 -10.85
CA ILE A 174 8.83 -0.78 -11.24
C ILE A 174 8.52 0.60 -10.66
N ILE A 175 8.39 1.58 -11.55
CA ILE A 175 8.13 2.97 -11.21
C ILE A 175 6.65 3.26 -11.46
N CYS A 176 5.91 3.44 -10.37
CA CYS A 176 4.49 3.73 -10.36
C CYS A 176 4.26 5.24 -10.54
N ILE A 177 3.53 5.60 -11.59
CA ILE A 177 3.21 6.98 -11.97
C ILE A 177 1.70 7.19 -12.02
N ASN A 178 1.25 8.43 -11.86
CA ASN A 178 -0.15 8.79 -12.07
C ASN A 178 -0.38 9.24 -13.53
N GLN A 179 -1.64 9.20 -13.98
CA GLN A 179 -2.04 9.90 -15.20
C GLN A 179 -2.01 11.40 -14.95
N GLY A 180 -1.07 12.10 -15.59
CA GLY A 180 -0.96 13.55 -15.42
C GLY A 180 0.40 14.08 -15.84
N LYS A 181 0.80 15.17 -15.18
CA LYS A 181 2.08 15.82 -15.41
C LYS A 181 3.24 14.90 -15.02
N LYS A 182 4.39 15.11 -15.66
CA LYS A 182 5.62 14.40 -15.33
C LYS A 182 6.03 14.71 -13.89
N GLU A 183 6.34 13.68 -13.14
CA GLU A 183 6.92 13.77 -11.82
C GLU A 183 8.35 13.21 -11.83
N PRO A 184 9.27 13.73 -10.99
CA PRO A 184 10.60 13.18 -10.85
C PRO A 184 10.54 11.76 -10.24
N VAL A 185 11.44 10.89 -10.68
CA VAL A 185 11.50 9.47 -10.29
C VAL A 185 12.92 9.08 -9.92
N ASN A 186 13.07 8.07 -9.05
CA ASN A 186 14.39 7.51 -8.76
C ASN A 186 14.73 6.46 -9.82
N HIS A 187 15.75 6.76 -10.61
CA HIS A 187 16.27 5.85 -11.62
C HIS A 187 17.22 4.82 -10.99
N GLY A 188 17.29 3.65 -11.59
CA GLY A 188 18.17 2.57 -11.16
C GLY A 188 17.60 1.17 -11.41
N GLY A 189 18.34 0.16 -10.95
CA GLY A 189 18.12 -1.23 -11.32
C GLY A 189 18.59 -1.55 -12.74
N LYS A 190 18.69 -2.84 -13.06
CA LYS A 190 19.12 -3.29 -14.40
C LYS A 190 18.10 -2.99 -15.50
N ARG A 191 16.84 -2.76 -15.12
CA ARG A 191 15.71 -2.50 -16.01
C ARG A 191 14.66 -1.64 -15.31
N GLU A 192 14.10 -0.66 -16.02
CA GLU A 192 13.00 0.17 -15.52
C GLU A 192 11.69 -0.17 -16.24
N LEU A 193 10.58 -0.20 -15.49
CA LEU A 193 9.23 -0.37 -16.00
C LEU A 193 8.33 0.72 -15.44
N TYR A 194 7.67 1.46 -16.32
CA TYR A 194 6.76 2.53 -15.91
C TYR A 194 5.33 2.01 -15.90
N VAL A 195 4.66 2.14 -14.77
CA VAL A 195 3.32 1.59 -14.55
C VAL A 195 2.39 2.69 -14.06
N VAL A 196 1.29 2.89 -14.77
CA VAL A 196 0.18 3.73 -14.32
C VAL A 196 -0.73 2.88 -13.46
N THR A 197 -0.89 3.24 -12.18
CA THR A 197 -1.54 2.37 -11.19
C THR A 197 -3.06 2.45 -11.16
N ASP A 198 -3.62 3.54 -11.70
CA ASP A 198 -5.06 3.79 -11.77
C ASP A 198 -5.44 4.30 -13.17
N TYR A 199 -5.20 3.46 -14.17
CA TYR A 199 -5.31 3.85 -15.57
C TYR A 199 -6.77 3.95 -16.00
N CYS A 200 -7.14 5.14 -16.48
CA CYS A 200 -8.40 5.40 -17.16
C CYS A 200 -8.14 5.63 -18.65
N SER A 201 -8.78 4.81 -19.50
CA SER A 201 -8.64 4.85 -20.96
C SER A 201 -9.18 6.14 -21.58
N GLY A 202 -10.15 6.79 -20.92
CA GLY A 202 -10.75 8.05 -21.38
C GLY A 202 -9.89 9.30 -21.10
N SER A 203 -8.75 9.15 -20.41
CA SER A 203 -7.87 10.28 -20.08
C SER A 203 -7.04 10.74 -21.28
N VAL A 204 -6.82 12.05 -21.40
CA VAL A 204 -5.87 12.65 -22.36
C VAL A 204 -4.44 12.15 -22.11
N PHE A 205 -4.11 11.83 -20.86
CA PHE A 205 -2.86 11.22 -20.45
C PHE A 205 -2.88 9.70 -20.66
N ASN A 206 -3.07 9.28 -21.90
CA ASN A 206 -2.99 7.87 -22.28
C ASN A 206 -1.53 7.37 -22.30
N SER A 207 -1.36 6.06 -22.50
CA SER A 207 -0.03 5.41 -22.48
C SER A 207 0.95 6.01 -23.49
N LYS A 208 0.48 6.45 -24.67
CA LYS A 208 1.32 7.08 -25.71
C LYS A 208 1.79 8.48 -25.30
N THR A 209 0.89 9.29 -24.73
CA THR A 209 1.27 10.62 -24.22
C THR A 209 2.27 10.48 -23.07
N LEU A 210 2.04 9.53 -22.15
CA LEU A 210 2.93 9.28 -21.03
C LEU A 210 4.28 8.70 -21.47
N SER A 211 4.30 7.82 -22.47
CA SER A 211 5.55 7.26 -23.01
C SER A 211 6.44 8.37 -23.58
N GLN A 212 5.86 9.34 -24.29
CA GLN A 212 6.59 10.53 -24.76
C GLN A 212 7.05 11.41 -23.57
N THR A 213 6.17 11.67 -22.61
CA THR A 213 6.46 12.54 -21.45
C THR A 213 7.61 12.02 -20.58
N TYR A 214 7.65 10.71 -20.33
CA TYR A 214 8.69 10.07 -19.53
C TYR A 214 9.89 9.58 -20.37
N ASN A 215 9.86 9.81 -21.70
CA ASN A 215 10.86 9.32 -22.64
C ASN A 215 11.08 7.79 -22.53
N GLN A 216 9.99 7.05 -22.50
CA GLN A 216 9.96 5.59 -22.37
C GLN A 216 9.34 4.96 -23.59
N LYS A 217 9.84 3.78 -23.99
CA LYS A 217 9.26 3.04 -25.11
C LYS A 217 7.85 2.52 -24.80
N THR A 218 7.62 2.11 -23.55
CA THR A 218 6.38 1.48 -23.13
C THR A 218 6.04 1.91 -21.70
N VAL A 219 4.79 2.32 -21.51
CA VAL A 219 4.19 2.59 -20.21
C VAL A 219 3.01 1.62 -20.06
N TYR A 220 3.05 0.81 -19.02
CA TYR A 220 2.01 -0.17 -18.71
C TYR A 220 0.89 0.52 -17.93
N GLY A 221 -0.36 0.16 -18.19
CA GLY A 221 -1.52 0.64 -17.43
C GLY A 221 -2.13 -0.49 -16.63
N CYS A 222 -2.32 -0.28 -15.33
CA CYS A 222 -3.20 -1.09 -14.49
C CYS A 222 -4.56 -0.40 -14.51
N MET A 223 -5.55 -1.01 -15.17
CA MET A 223 -6.89 -0.42 -15.28
C MET A 223 -7.52 -0.17 -13.91
N HIS A 224 -8.22 0.96 -13.77
CA HIS A 224 -9.00 1.28 -12.59
C HIS A 224 -9.96 0.12 -12.24
N ASN A 225 -9.94 -0.32 -11.00
CA ASN A 225 -10.83 -1.38 -10.52
C ASN A 225 -11.38 -1.04 -9.14
N ILE A 226 -12.70 -0.83 -9.08
CA ILE A 226 -13.41 -0.43 -7.86
C ILE A 226 -13.30 -1.53 -6.80
N GLY A 227 -13.59 -2.79 -7.16
CA GLY A 227 -13.57 -3.91 -6.22
C GLY A 227 -12.22 -4.12 -5.55
N TYR A 228 -11.12 -4.00 -6.30
CA TYR A 228 -9.77 -4.10 -5.77
C TYR A 228 -9.41 -2.92 -4.88
N ASN A 229 -9.84 -1.71 -5.26
CA ASN A 229 -9.64 -0.51 -4.46
C ASN A 229 -10.34 -0.60 -3.11
N ASP A 230 -11.59 -1.09 -3.10
CA ASP A 230 -12.37 -1.32 -1.89
C ASP A 230 -11.75 -2.44 -1.03
N ALA A 231 -11.32 -3.54 -1.66
CA ALA A 231 -10.63 -4.62 -0.95
C ALA A 231 -9.31 -4.15 -0.32
N CYS A 232 -8.54 -3.30 -0.99
CA CYS A 232 -7.35 -2.68 -0.39
C CYS A 232 -7.71 -1.78 0.79
N ALA A 233 -8.79 -0.98 0.69
CA ALA A 233 -9.23 -0.10 1.76
C ALA A 233 -9.72 -0.88 2.99
N ASN A 234 -10.35 -2.03 2.78
CA ASN A 234 -10.87 -2.91 3.83
C ASN A 234 -9.83 -3.90 4.37
N GLY A 235 -8.63 -3.95 3.79
CA GLY A 235 -7.60 -4.92 4.18
C GLY A 235 -7.97 -6.37 3.87
N THR A 236 -8.63 -6.59 2.72
CA THR A 236 -9.05 -7.91 2.21
C THR A 236 -8.54 -8.15 0.79
N ALA A 237 -7.50 -7.43 0.35
CA ALA A 237 -7.01 -7.50 -1.02
C ALA A 237 -6.49 -8.90 -1.38
N LEU A 238 -5.94 -9.65 -0.43
CA LEU A 238 -5.47 -11.03 -0.67
C LEU A 238 -6.63 -11.94 -1.12
N LYS A 239 -7.75 -11.87 -0.41
CA LYS A 239 -8.97 -12.63 -0.76
C LYS A 239 -9.52 -12.21 -2.11
N PHE A 240 -9.68 -10.90 -2.34
CA PHE A 240 -10.16 -10.39 -3.62
C PHE A 240 -9.32 -10.92 -4.78
N LEU A 241 -7.99 -10.81 -4.65
CA LEU A 241 -7.07 -11.28 -5.68
C LEU A 241 -7.23 -12.78 -5.89
N ASN A 242 -7.18 -13.59 -4.84
CA ASN A 242 -7.33 -15.04 -4.93
C ASN A 242 -8.63 -15.48 -5.63
N GLU A 243 -9.76 -14.81 -5.34
CA GLU A 243 -11.06 -15.12 -5.95
C GLU A 243 -11.16 -14.68 -7.42
N ASN A 244 -10.37 -13.69 -7.84
CA ASN A 244 -10.47 -13.07 -9.17
C ASN A 244 -9.29 -13.37 -10.10
N MET A 245 -8.28 -14.13 -9.66
CA MET A 245 -7.11 -14.44 -10.49
C MET A 245 -7.45 -15.18 -11.81
N GLN A 246 -8.60 -15.86 -11.86
CA GLN A 246 -9.10 -16.57 -13.04
C GLN A 246 -10.27 -15.84 -13.74
N ALA A 247 -10.39 -14.52 -13.53
CA ALA A 247 -11.43 -13.71 -14.14
C ALA A 247 -11.47 -13.91 -15.67
N GLN A 248 -12.68 -14.03 -16.21
CA GLN A 248 -12.97 -14.23 -17.62
C GLN A 248 -13.30 -12.89 -18.29
N PRO A 249 -13.18 -12.74 -19.63
CA PRO A 249 -13.37 -11.47 -20.33
C PRO A 249 -14.68 -10.70 -20.07
N LYS A 250 -15.72 -11.39 -19.58
CA LYS A 250 -17.02 -10.79 -19.24
C LYS A 250 -17.10 -10.30 -17.79
N ASP A 251 -16.17 -10.70 -16.94
CA ASP A 251 -16.15 -10.35 -15.53
C ASP A 251 -15.69 -8.90 -15.35
N ALA A 252 -16.30 -8.21 -14.39
CA ALA A 252 -15.99 -6.80 -14.10
C ALA A 252 -14.51 -6.56 -13.78
N ASN A 253 -13.84 -7.57 -13.20
CA ASN A 253 -12.45 -7.47 -12.75
C ASN A 253 -11.42 -7.89 -13.80
N TYR A 254 -11.87 -8.42 -14.95
CA TYR A 254 -11.00 -9.00 -15.98
C TYR A 254 -9.91 -8.05 -16.44
N ASN A 255 -10.26 -6.83 -16.84
CA ASN A 255 -9.30 -5.90 -17.44
C ASN A 255 -8.14 -5.60 -16.49
N PHE A 256 -8.43 -5.46 -15.20
CA PHE A 256 -7.41 -5.25 -14.18
C PHE A 256 -6.52 -6.49 -14.03
N ILE A 257 -7.11 -7.67 -13.81
CA ILE A 257 -6.38 -8.93 -13.63
C ILE A 257 -5.52 -9.25 -14.85
N HIS A 258 -6.06 -9.09 -16.05
CA HIS A 258 -5.34 -9.29 -17.30
C HIS A 258 -4.17 -8.32 -17.47
N ASN A 259 -4.31 -7.05 -17.08
CA ASN A 259 -3.20 -6.10 -17.12
C ASN A 259 -2.09 -6.44 -16.13
N ILE A 260 -2.44 -6.88 -14.91
CA ILE A 260 -1.49 -7.39 -13.94
C ILE A 260 -0.77 -8.63 -14.48
N GLU A 261 -1.50 -9.54 -15.13
CA GLU A 261 -0.92 -10.73 -15.74
C GLU A 261 0.07 -10.37 -16.86
N LEU A 262 -0.29 -9.44 -17.75
CA LEU A 262 0.62 -8.97 -18.81
C LEU A 262 1.89 -8.32 -18.24
N LEU A 263 1.74 -7.51 -17.19
CA LEU A 263 2.87 -6.91 -16.48
C LEU A 263 3.74 -7.98 -15.81
N TYR A 264 3.12 -8.97 -15.16
CA TYR A 264 3.81 -10.10 -14.54
C TYR A 264 4.60 -10.93 -15.57
N ASN A 265 3.96 -11.31 -16.67
CA ASN A 265 4.58 -12.03 -17.78
C ASN A 265 5.80 -11.25 -18.33
N THR A 266 5.71 -9.92 -18.37
CA THR A 266 6.81 -9.04 -18.79
C THR A 266 8.02 -9.09 -17.85
N LEU A 267 7.80 -9.37 -16.55
CA LEU A 267 8.85 -9.58 -15.55
C LEU A 267 9.49 -10.95 -15.74
N VAL A 268 8.69 -12.01 -15.86
CA VAL A 268 9.18 -13.41 -15.83
C VAL A 268 9.78 -13.87 -17.17
N HIS A 269 9.16 -13.57 -18.32
CA HIS A 269 9.58 -14.13 -19.62
C HIS A 269 10.95 -13.66 -20.13
N LYS A 270 11.53 -12.60 -19.56
CA LYS A 270 12.89 -12.14 -19.92
C LYS A 270 13.98 -12.61 -18.97
N VAL A 271 13.62 -13.29 -17.88
CA VAL A 271 14.58 -13.82 -16.90
C VAL A 271 14.75 -15.31 -17.17
N GLY A 272 15.55 -15.63 -18.18
CA GLY A 272 15.94 -17.00 -18.53
C GLY A 272 16.90 -17.61 -17.50
N LYS A 273 16.45 -17.76 -16.25
CA LYS A 273 17.16 -18.55 -15.24
C LYS A 273 16.26 -19.72 -14.83
N LYS A 274 16.54 -20.90 -15.39
CA LYS A 274 16.27 -22.16 -14.69
C LYS A 274 17.19 -22.14 -13.46
N LYS A 275 16.63 -21.86 -12.27
CA LYS A 275 17.29 -22.21 -11.02
C LYS A 275 17.25 -23.74 -10.89
N GLU A 276 18.34 -24.34 -10.41
CA GLU A 276 18.42 -25.76 -10.13
C GLU A 276 17.28 -26.18 -9.18
N GLU A 277 16.70 -27.34 -9.45
CA GLU A 277 15.61 -28.00 -8.71
C GLU A 277 16.07 -28.47 -7.32
N ALA A 278 16.69 -27.62 -6.52
CA ALA A 278 16.97 -27.91 -5.12
C ALA A 278 15.78 -27.41 -4.28
N ASP A 279 15.04 -28.34 -3.68
CA ASP A 279 13.83 -28.20 -2.83
C ASP A 279 12.44 -28.07 -3.49
N LEU A 280 12.31 -28.22 -4.81
CA LEU A 280 10.97 -28.27 -5.45
C LEU A 280 10.23 -29.61 -5.27
N GLN A 281 10.84 -30.61 -4.64
CA GLN A 281 10.20 -31.90 -4.40
C GLN A 281 9.07 -31.82 -3.38
N GLY A 282 9.06 -30.78 -2.51
CA GLY A 282 7.92 -30.44 -1.64
C GLY A 282 6.85 -29.55 -2.28
N LEU A 283 7.08 -29.03 -3.50
CA LEU A 283 6.15 -28.14 -4.22
C LEU A 283 5.33 -28.86 -5.31
N LYS A 284 5.64 -30.14 -5.59
CA LYS A 284 4.86 -31.00 -6.50
C LYS A 284 3.62 -31.65 -5.85
N GLU A 285 3.37 -31.40 -4.56
CA GLU A 285 2.17 -31.83 -3.81
C GLU A 285 1.23 -30.67 -3.41
N TYR A 286 1.21 -29.54 -4.14
CA TYR A 286 0.38 -28.38 -3.78
C TYR A 286 -0.77 -28.13 -4.77
N ASP A 287 -1.78 -29.00 -4.72
CA ASP A 287 -2.99 -28.85 -5.56
C ASP A 287 -4.04 -27.88 -4.99
N ALA A 288 -3.75 -27.18 -3.88
CA ALA A 288 -4.50 -25.99 -3.48
C ALA A 288 -3.70 -25.16 -2.46
N LEU A 289 -2.91 -24.18 -2.91
CA LEU A 289 -2.40 -23.15 -1.98
C LEU A 289 -3.61 -22.42 -1.37
N LYS A 290 -3.87 -22.68 -0.09
CA LYS A 290 -4.89 -21.96 0.67
C LYS A 290 -4.24 -20.71 1.24
N PHE A 291 -4.53 -19.56 0.66
CA PHE A 291 -4.21 -18.28 1.29
C PHE A 291 -4.89 -18.22 2.66
N ILE A 292 -4.27 -17.49 3.59
CA ILE A 292 -4.88 -17.26 4.90
C ILE A 292 -6.29 -16.67 4.73
N GLN A 293 -7.25 -17.14 5.52
CA GLN A 293 -8.61 -16.63 5.45
C GLN A 293 -8.62 -15.17 5.91
N THR A 294 -9.11 -14.27 5.06
CA THR A 294 -9.41 -12.89 5.47
C THR A 294 -10.81 -12.87 6.08
N TRP A 295 -10.92 -12.35 7.30
CA TRP A 295 -12.21 -12.27 7.98
C TRP A 295 -13.14 -11.24 7.32
N GLU A 296 -14.44 -11.55 7.24
CA GLU A 296 -15.45 -10.64 6.73
C GLU A 296 -16.13 -9.90 7.89
N PRO A 297 -16.09 -8.56 7.94
CA PRO A 297 -16.93 -7.82 8.87
C PRO A 297 -18.39 -8.07 8.56
N PHE A 298 -19.16 -8.37 9.62
CA PHE A 298 -20.62 -8.31 9.56
C PHE A 298 -21.01 -6.91 9.07
N THR A 299 -21.51 -6.81 7.85
CA THR A 299 -22.02 -5.55 7.31
C THR A 299 -23.51 -5.46 7.62
N GLU A 300 -23.85 -4.87 8.76
CA GLU A 300 -25.18 -4.28 8.91
C GLU A 300 -25.25 -3.08 7.97
N ARG A 301 -25.95 -3.23 6.83
CA ARG A 301 -26.20 -2.12 5.92
C ARG A 301 -27.57 -1.51 6.22
N PRO A 302 -27.68 -0.32 6.84
CA PRO A 302 -28.85 0.50 6.63
C PRO A 302 -28.74 1.15 5.25
N ILE A 303 -29.28 0.49 4.22
CA ILE A 303 -29.40 1.11 2.89
C ILE A 303 -30.68 1.94 2.87
N THR A 304 -30.53 3.26 2.81
CA THR A 304 -31.58 4.13 2.25
C THR A 304 -31.12 4.50 0.84
N GLU A 305 -31.57 3.74 -0.16
CA GLU A 305 -31.34 4.10 -1.56
C GLU A 305 -32.14 5.35 -1.90
N ILE A 306 -31.46 6.39 -2.38
CA ILE A 306 -32.14 7.54 -2.98
C ILE A 306 -32.59 7.11 -4.37
N SER A 307 -33.83 6.67 -4.48
CA SER A 307 -34.46 6.49 -5.79
C SER A 307 -34.50 7.83 -6.52
N VAL A 308 -34.26 7.82 -7.83
CA VAL A 308 -34.31 9.02 -8.71
C VAL A 308 -35.70 9.70 -8.66
N SER A 309 -36.70 9.05 -8.07
CA SER A 309 -38.04 9.57 -7.82
C SER A 309 -38.29 9.90 -6.33
N GLY A 310 -37.50 10.81 -5.74
CA GLY A 310 -37.90 11.73 -4.67
C GLY A 310 -38.72 11.25 -3.47
N THR A 311 -38.81 9.96 -3.16
CA THR A 311 -39.60 9.42 -2.05
C THR A 311 -38.86 8.29 -1.35
N PHE A 312 -38.78 8.41 -0.03
CA PHE A 312 -38.10 7.46 0.85
C PHE A 312 -38.97 6.22 1.05
N LYS A 313 -38.50 5.05 0.60
CA LYS A 313 -39.04 3.76 1.04
C LYS A 313 -38.02 3.08 1.97
N LYS A 314 -38.39 2.93 3.24
CA LYS A 314 -37.66 2.09 4.19
C LYS A 314 -38.01 0.63 3.87
N VAL A 315 -37.11 -0.10 3.21
CA VAL A 315 -37.27 -1.53 2.98
C VAL A 315 -36.40 -2.26 3.99
N THR A 316 -37.01 -2.83 5.02
CA THR A 316 -36.34 -3.74 5.95
C THR A 316 -36.49 -5.14 5.38
N THR A 317 -35.41 -5.69 4.81
CA THR A 317 -35.39 -7.11 4.41
C THR A 317 -34.58 -7.87 5.45
N THR A 318 -35.26 -8.53 6.38
CA THR A 318 -34.66 -9.56 7.24
C THR A 318 -34.57 -10.86 6.44
N ASN A 319 -33.37 -11.20 5.98
CA ASN A 319 -33.09 -12.55 5.50
C ASN A 319 -32.33 -13.31 6.58
N THR A 320 -33.07 -14.02 7.43
CA THR A 320 -32.51 -15.04 8.31
C THR A 320 -32.55 -16.37 7.56
N LYS A 321 -31.38 -16.93 7.25
CA LYS A 321 -31.25 -18.37 6.98
C LYS A 321 -30.09 -18.90 7.81
N LEU A 322 -30.43 -19.45 8.97
CA LEU A 322 -29.63 -20.44 9.67
C LEU A 322 -29.67 -21.73 8.84
N VAL A 323 -28.53 -22.20 8.37
CA VAL A 323 -28.33 -23.60 8.03
C VAL A 323 -27.03 -24.03 8.68
N SER A 324 -27.16 -24.59 9.87
CA SER A 324 -26.20 -25.56 10.40
C SER A 324 -26.96 -26.89 10.46
N GLU A 325 -26.69 -27.77 9.51
CA GLU A 325 -26.94 -29.19 9.72
C GLU A 325 -25.75 -29.76 10.49
N ASP A 326 -26.08 -30.58 11.48
CA ASP A 326 -25.22 -31.45 12.28
C ASP A 326 -24.41 -30.83 13.43
N SER A 327 -25.09 -30.69 14.57
CA SER A 327 -24.60 -31.33 15.81
C SER A 327 -25.74 -31.43 16.83
N ASN A 328 -26.15 -32.67 17.12
CA ASN A 328 -26.95 -33.01 18.28
C ASN A 328 -26.20 -32.58 19.55
N VAL A 329 -26.67 -31.52 20.20
CA VAL A 329 -26.35 -31.23 21.59
C VAL A 329 -27.67 -30.95 22.29
N GLU A 330 -28.05 -31.86 23.19
CA GLU A 330 -29.17 -31.66 24.12
C GLU A 330 -28.92 -30.40 24.96
N ILE A 331 -29.76 -29.39 24.77
CA ILE A 331 -29.77 -28.20 25.62
C ILE A 331 -30.53 -28.54 26.89
N VAL A 332 -29.79 -28.81 27.96
CA VAL A 332 -30.30 -28.77 29.33
C VAL A 332 -30.70 -27.32 29.64
N LYS A 333 -31.99 -27.08 29.90
CA LYS A 333 -32.48 -25.78 30.38
C LYS A 333 -31.93 -25.52 31.79
N PRO A 334 -31.25 -24.39 32.07
CA PRO A 334 -31.07 -23.96 33.44
C PRO A 334 -32.36 -23.33 33.96
N GLU A 335 -32.83 -23.84 35.10
CA GLU A 335 -33.89 -23.26 35.91
C GLU A 335 -33.49 -21.86 36.38
N VAL A 336 -34.42 -20.92 36.26
CA VAL A 336 -34.32 -19.58 36.81
C VAL A 336 -34.62 -19.64 38.31
N THR A 337 -33.61 -19.41 39.15
CA THR A 337 -33.82 -19.03 40.55
C THR A 337 -33.54 -17.55 40.72
N THR A 338 -34.61 -16.81 40.96
CA THR A 338 -34.61 -15.45 41.50
C THR A 338 -33.98 -15.45 42.88
N ASP A 339 -32.97 -14.59 43.08
CA ASP A 339 -32.75 -13.81 44.30
C ASP A 339 -31.42 -13.07 44.21
N ASN A 340 -31.45 -11.74 44.08
CA ASN A 340 -30.93 -10.82 45.11
C ASN A 340 -30.86 -9.37 44.59
N ASP A 341 -31.95 -8.65 44.87
CA ASP A 341 -32.12 -7.18 44.87
C ASP A 341 -31.21 -6.47 45.89
N LYS A 342 -29.89 -6.68 45.86
CA LYS A 342 -28.96 -6.06 46.83
C LYS A 342 -27.70 -5.42 46.27
N VAL A 343 -27.57 -5.27 44.95
CA VAL A 343 -26.38 -4.61 44.34
C VAL A 343 -26.72 -3.25 43.71
N LEU A 344 -28.01 -2.93 43.51
CA LEU A 344 -28.42 -1.66 42.88
C LEU A 344 -28.52 -0.45 43.83
N GLN A 345 -28.39 -0.61 45.15
CA GLN A 345 -28.49 0.52 46.10
C GLN A 345 -27.14 1.15 46.50
N ASP A 346 -26.01 0.57 46.06
CA ASP A 346 -24.67 1.10 46.38
C ASP A 346 -24.04 1.91 45.22
N LEU A 347 -24.70 2.01 44.06
CA LEU A 347 -24.26 2.84 42.92
C LEU A 347 -24.92 4.22 42.87
N GLU A 348 -26.04 4.43 43.56
CA GLU A 348 -26.74 5.73 43.62
C GLU A 348 -26.21 6.69 44.70
N LYS A 349 -25.20 6.27 45.50
CA LYS A 349 -24.57 7.12 46.52
C LYS A 349 -23.18 7.68 46.15
N LEU A 350 -22.74 7.48 44.92
CA LEU A 350 -21.47 8.02 44.39
C LEU A 350 -21.68 9.09 43.30
N ALA A 351 -22.91 9.57 43.11
CA ALA A 351 -23.28 10.57 42.09
C ALA A 351 -23.46 12.00 42.64
N ASP A 352 -23.16 12.24 43.92
CA ASP A 352 -23.21 13.57 44.56
C ASP A 352 -21.82 13.98 45.03
N GLU A 353 -20.91 14.28 44.10
CA GLU A 353 -19.70 15.10 44.31
C GLU A 353 -19.12 15.51 42.93
N GLU A 354 -19.89 16.28 42.15
CA GLU A 354 -19.34 17.01 41.00
C GLU A 354 -18.74 18.34 41.46
N ASP A 355 -17.42 18.40 41.45
CA ASP A 355 -16.63 19.61 41.65
C ASP A 355 -16.61 20.41 40.34
N THR A 356 -17.05 21.67 40.42
CA THR A 356 -17.24 22.59 39.29
C THR A 356 -15.92 23.00 38.62
N PHE A 357 -15.75 22.70 37.33
CA PHE A 357 -14.74 23.35 36.48
C PHE A 357 -15.39 23.92 35.21
N THR A 358 -15.54 25.24 35.16
CA THR A 358 -16.01 26.00 33.99
C THR A 358 -14.87 26.28 33.01
N PRO A 359 -14.99 25.95 31.70
CA PRO A 359 -14.09 26.45 30.67
C PRO A 359 -14.60 27.75 30.02
N GLU A 360 -13.74 28.78 29.99
CA GLU A 360 -13.99 30.06 29.30
C GLU A 360 -14.11 29.92 27.77
N ALA A 361 -15.01 30.72 27.18
CA ALA A 361 -15.31 30.77 25.75
C ALA A 361 -14.25 31.51 24.91
N PRO A 362 -13.96 31.08 23.67
CA PRO A 362 -13.02 31.79 22.79
C PRO A 362 -13.65 33.05 22.17
N LYS A 363 -12.95 34.17 22.29
CA LYS A 363 -13.34 35.50 21.77
C LYS A 363 -13.21 35.58 20.24
N LYS A 364 -14.27 36.12 19.61
CA LYS A 364 -14.37 36.51 18.19
C LYS A 364 -13.35 37.61 17.85
N ASN A 365 -12.58 37.43 16.78
CA ASN A 365 -11.85 38.53 16.13
C ASN A 365 -12.56 38.96 14.85
N GLU A 366 -12.82 40.26 14.79
CA GLU A 366 -13.60 40.98 13.80
C GLU A 366 -12.82 41.22 12.50
N ARG A 367 -13.57 41.34 11.40
CA ARG A 367 -13.08 41.72 10.06
C ARG A 367 -12.74 43.22 10.01
N PRO A 368 -11.71 43.67 9.28
CA PRO A 368 -11.50 45.10 9.08
C PRO A 368 -12.37 45.68 7.96
N ILE A 369 -12.80 46.91 8.23
CA ILE A 369 -13.77 47.75 7.55
C ILE A 369 -13.11 48.54 6.39
N PHE A 370 -13.83 48.68 5.27
CA PHE A 370 -13.53 49.61 4.18
C PHE A 370 -13.68 51.08 4.63
N GLY A 371 -12.67 51.92 4.36
CA GLY A 371 -12.71 53.36 4.55
C GLY A 371 -11.95 54.11 3.46
N LYS A 372 -12.64 55.00 2.75
CA LYS A 372 -12.16 55.82 1.62
C LYS A 372 -11.53 57.15 2.07
N LYS A 373 -10.65 57.69 1.18
CA LYS A 373 -10.37 59.11 0.83
C LYS A 373 -9.32 59.93 1.62
N ASN A 374 -8.25 60.32 0.90
CA ASN A 374 -7.98 61.66 0.30
C ASN A 374 -6.60 62.34 0.56
N LYS A 375 -5.89 62.58 -0.56
CA LYS A 375 -5.22 63.83 -1.01
C LYS A 375 -4.13 64.54 -0.16
N LYS A 376 -2.90 64.63 -0.70
CA LYS A 376 -2.20 65.81 -1.33
C LYS A 376 -0.67 65.58 -1.38
N LYS A 377 -0.05 65.59 -2.58
CA LYS A 377 0.77 66.65 -3.24
C LYS A 377 2.17 66.91 -2.64
N ASN A 378 3.21 66.55 -3.42
CA ASN A 378 4.25 67.44 -4.01
C ASN A 378 5.18 66.55 -4.87
N LYS A 379 5.34 66.74 -6.19
CA LYS A 379 5.92 67.80 -7.05
C LYS A 379 7.45 67.73 -7.25
N ASN A 380 7.80 67.85 -8.54
CA ASN A 380 9.08 68.11 -9.21
C ASN A 380 9.99 66.89 -9.49
N ALA A 381 10.57 66.72 -10.69
CA ALA A 381 10.80 67.61 -11.82
C ALA A 381 10.69 66.86 -13.18
N GLN A 382 9.98 67.44 -14.16
CA GLN A 382 10.47 67.95 -15.48
C GLN A 382 11.09 66.87 -16.40
N ALA A 383 10.43 66.45 -17.51
CA ALA A 383 10.12 67.17 -18.78
C ALA A 383 11.39 67.32 -19.64
N SER A 384 11.42 67.10 -20.97
CA SER A 384 10.42 67.44 -21.99
C SER A 384 10.87 66.95 -23.39
N ASN A 385 9.88 66.59 -24.23
CA ASN A 385 9.67 66.96 -25.66
C ASN A 385 10.72 66.49 -26.71
N ALA A 386 10.41 66.27 -28.00
CA ALA A 386 9.29 66.46 -28.93
C ALA A 386 9.61 65.60 -30.18
N GLU A 387 8.67 64.85 -30.78
CA GLU A 387 7.93 65.13 -32.04
C GLU A 387 8.74 65.25 -33.35
N GLY A 388 8.25 64.48 -34.36
CA GLY A 388 8.46 64.63 -35.82
C GLY A 388 9.65 63.85 -36.37
N SER A 389 9.64 63.23 -37.55
CA SER A 389 8.68 63.02 -38.65
C SER A 389 9.46 62.25 -39.72
N ASP A 390 8.80 61.33 -40.45
CA ASP A 390 9.15 60.83 -41.80
C ASP A 390 10.54 60.14 -41.95
N GLU A 391 10.85 59.21 -42.85
CA GLU A 391 10.29 58.62 -44.05
C GLU A 391 11.11 57.32 -44.29
N ASP A 392 10.54 56.36 -45.02
CA ASP A 392 11.19 55.38 -45.90
C ASP A 392 12.60 54.82 -45.59
N ASP A 393 12.75 53.48 -45.46
CA ASP A 393 13.30 52.72 -46.58
C ASP A 393 13.22 51.19 -46.45
N LYS A 394 13.30 50.59 -47.62
CA LYS A 394 13.11 49.20 -48.03
C LYS A 394 14.28 48.25 -47.74
N TRP A 395 13.91 46.96 -47.58
CA TRP A 395 14.65 45.73 -47.99
C TRP A 395 15.90 45.37 -47.14
N THR A 396 16.29 44.12 -46.89
CA THR A 396 16.11 42.85 -47.60
C THR A 396 16.40 41.66 -46.67
N ILE A 397 15.89 40.51 -47.07
CA ILE A 397 16.15 39.15 -46.58
C ILE A 397 17.54 38.65 -47.00
N THR A 398 18.22 37.91 -46.13
CA THR A 398 18.79 36.59 -46.45
C THR A 398 18.80 35.69 -45.22
#